data_AF-A0A9P6ND92-F1
#
_entry.id   AF-A0A9P6ND92-F1
#
_cell.length_a   1.000
_cell.length_b   1.000
_cell.length_c   1.000
_cell.angle_alpha   90.00
_cell.angle_beta   90.00
_cell.angle_gamma   90.00
#
_symmetry.space_group_name_H-M   'P 1'
#
loop_
_entity.id
_entity.type
_entity.pdbx_description
1 polymer ?
#
loop_
_entity_poly.entity_id
_entity_poly.type
_entity_poly.pdbx_seq_one_letter_code
_entity_poly.pdbx_strand_id
1 'polypeptide(L)'
;PGLCSYTVTILVKRCSEKLRLIRSVGSSARAARTIPTEPSFFIPDILADLRTFVDRLGGLLAPELRSTLVSSVVEEIAARFLNILINVQRSEDSLRKLKKGRQGFSIFGNNVRAPNAKVEADDADEMRVKVQMRLDVDRLRADAIELGARIEDCNSMVELRRTV
;
A
#
# COMPACT_ATOMS: atom_id res chain seq x y z
N PRO A 1 -13.92 27.91 3.25
CA PRO A 1 -13.21 26.68 3.67
C PRO A 1 -12.46 26.92 5.01
N GLY A 2 -12.75 26.14 6.05
CA GLY A 2 -12.20 26.33 7.39
C GLY A 2 -10.74 25.86 7.53
N LEU A 3 -10.02 26.37 8.54
CA LEU A 3 -8.61 26.07 8.82
C LEU A 3 -8.29 24.57 8.85
N CYS A 4 -9.18 23.75 9.42
CA CYS A 4 -9.01 22.29 9.50
C CYS A 4 -8.97 21.62 8.12
N SER A 5 -9.77 22.10 7.15
CA SER A 5 -9.79 21.54 5.78
C SER A 5 -8.47 21.83 5.04
N TYR A 6 -7.89 23.03 5.25
CA TYR A 6 -6.57 23.35 4.73
C TYR A 6 -5.47 22.50 5.35
N THR A 7 -5.50 22.30 6.67
CA THR A 7 -4.53 21.44 7.37
C THR A 7 -4.58 20.00 6.86
N VAL A 8 -5.77 19.41 6.72
CA VAL A 8 -5.94 18.06 6.14
C VAL A 8 -5.31 18.00 4.75
N THR A 9 -5.62 18.97 3.88
CA THR A 9 -5.09 19.02 2.50
C THR A 9 -3.55 19.04 2.48
N ILE A 10 -2.93 19.86 3.33
CA ILE A 10 -1.46 19.96 3.42
C ILE A 10 -0.85 18.63 3.91
N LEU A 11 -1.42 18.05 4.97
CA LEU A 11 -0.92 16.80 5.55
C LEU A 11 -1.06 15.64 4.58
N VAL A 12 -2.21 15.52 3.91
CA VAL A 12 -2.44 14.50 2.87
C VAL A 12 -1.41 14.62 1.76
N LYS A 13 -1.13 15.85 1.28
CA LYS A 13 -0.13 16.07 0.23
C LYS A 13 1.25 15.58 0.67
N ARG A 14 1.69 15.94 1.88
CA ARG A 14 3.01 15.56 2.40
C ARG A 14 3.14 14.05 2.64
N CYS A 15 2.16 13.46 3.30
CA CYS A 15 2.13 12.01 3.58
C CYS A 15 2.06 11.18 2.27
N SER A 16 1.43 11.71 1.22
CA SER A 16 1.30 11.02 -0.07
C SER A 16 2.62 10.84 -0.82
N GLU A 17 3.65 11.65 -0.56
CA GLU A 17 4.93 11.59 -1.28
C GLU A 17 5.60 10.21 -1.15
N LYS A 18 5.47 9.58 0.02
CA LYS A 18 6.05 8.25 0.30
C LYS A 18 5.29 7.11 -0.38
N LEU A 19 4.00 7.29 -0.69
CA LEU A 19 3.17 6.28 -1.36
C LEU A 19 3.68 5.89 -2.75
N ARG A 20 4.52 6.74 -3.38
CA ARG A 20 5.11 6.42 -4.69
C ARG A 20 5.92 5.12 -4.69
N LEU A 21 6.50 4.76 -3.54
CA LEU A 21 7.33 3.57 -3.36
C LEU A 21 6.52 2.27 -3.35
N ILE A 22 5.21 2.31 -3.11
CA ILE A 22 4.33 1.13 -3.12
C ILE A 22 4.39 0.39 -4.46
N ARG A 23 4.57 1.12 -5.56
CA ARG A 23 4.62 0.54 -6.91
C ARG A 23 5.79 -0.43 -7.12
N SER A 24 6.88 -0.29 -6.37
CA SER A 24 8.04 -1.19 -6.49
C SER A 24 7.94 -2.41 -5.60
N VAL A 25 7.03 -2.44 -4.62
CA VAL A 25 6.98 -3.50 -3.60
C VAL A 25 6.74 -4.87 -4.22
N GLY A 26 5.87 -4.97 -5.24
CA GLY A 26 5.65 -6.23 -5.97
C GLY A 26 6.95 -6.79 -6.56
N SER A 27 7.78 -5.94 -7.16
CA SER A 27 9.09 -6.37 -7.69
C SER A 27 10.06 -6.75 -6.57
N SER A 28 10.13 -5.95 -5.51
CA SER A 28 11.04 -6.18 -4.38
C SER A 28 10.71 -7.47 -3.63
N ALA A 29 9.43 -7.75 -3.39
CA ALA A 29 8.97 -8.95 -2.69
C ALA A 29 9.25 -10.23 -3.49
N ARG A 30 9.06 -10.21 -4.82
CA ARG A 30 9.42 -11.33 -5.71
C ARG A 30 10.93 -11.59 -5.73
N ALA A 31 11.72 -10.52 -5.69
CA ALA A 31 13.19 -10.60 -5.66
C ALA A 31 13.77 -11.02 -4.30
N ALA A 32 12.97 -11.06 -3.23
CA ALA A 32 13.41 -11.54 -1.93
C ALA A 32 13.90 -13.01 -2.03
N ARG A 33 14.56 -13.53 -1.01
CA ARG A 33 14.92 -14.97 -0.94
C ARG A 33 14.05 -15.75 0.02
N THR A 34 13.37 -15.03 0.91
CA THR A 34 12.55 -15.58 2.00
C THR A 34 11.19 -14.89 1.99
N ILE A 35 10.25 -15.45 2.74
CA ILE A 35 8.98 -14.78 3.03
C ILE A 35 9.28 -13.55 3.91
N PRO A 36 8.76 -12.36 3.56
CA PRO A 36 8.93 -11.17 4.38
C PRO A 36 8.31 -11.34 5.76
N THR A 37 8.98 -10.79 6.78
CA THR A 37 8.50 -10.77 8.17
C THR A 37 8.31 -9.36 8.71
N GLU A 38 8.80 -8.36 7.99
CA GLU A 38 8.77 -6.95 8.37
C GLU A 38 8.11 -6.12 7.26
N PRO A 39 7.45 -5.00 7.61
CA PRO A 39 6.93 -4.07 6.62
C PRO A 39 8.06 -3.44 5.80
N SER A 40 7.73 -2.95 4.62
CA SER A 40 8.65 -2.20 3.76
C SER A 40 9.17 -0.98 4.53
N PHE A 41 10.47 -0.70 4.38
CA PHE A 41 11.19 0.31 5.19
C PHE A 41 10.56 1.72 5.18
N PHE A 42 9.80 2.07 4.14
CA PHE A 42 9.18 3.39 3.99
C PHE A 42 7.78 3.48 4.61
N ILE A 43 7.17 2.37 5.02
CA ILE A 43 5.80 2.37 5.56
C ILE A 43 5.69 3.22 6.83
N PRO A 44 6.59 3.09 7.83
CA PRO A 44 6.53 3.93 9.03
C PRO A 44 6.67 5.44 8.74
N ASP A 45 7.31 5.80 7.62
CA ASP A 45 7.49 7.19 7.20
C ASP A 45 6.24 7.81 6.57
N ILE A 46 5.25 7.01 6.14
CA ILE A 46 4.08 7.52 5.40
C ILE A 46 3.33 8.56 6.24
N LEU A 47 3.17 8.32 7.53
CA LEU A 47 2.44 9.20 8.45
C LEU A 47 3.36 10.11 9.28
N ALA A 48 4.64 10.24 8.92
CA ALA A 48 5.62 11.00 9.71
C ALA A 48 5.25 12.49 9.87
N ASP A 49 4.75 13.12 8.81
CA ASP A 49 4.29 14.51 8.87
C ASP A 49 3.03 14.67 9.73
N LEU A 50 2.12 13.68 9.69
CA LEU A 50 0.94 13.67 10.55
C LEU A 50 1.32 13.47 12.01
N ARG A 51 2.26 12.55 12.31
CA ARG A 51 2.83 12.36 13.65
C ARG A 51 3.45 13.65 14.18
N THR A 52 4.30 14.28 13.38
CA THR A 52 4.93 15.56 13.74
C THR A 52 3.89 16.65 14.05
N PHE A 53 2.79 16.69 13.28
CA PHE A 53 1.69 17.62 13.54
C PHE A 53 0.96 17.31 14.86
N VAL A 54 0.63 16.04 15.09
CA VAL A 54 -0.06 15.60 16.32
C VAL A 54 0.82 15.88 17.55
N ASP A 55 2.11 15.57 17.50
CA ASP A 55 3.03 15.77 18.62
C ASP A 55 3.21 17.24 18.97
N ARG A 56 3.25 18.13 17.97
CA ARG A 56 3.49 19.57 18.18
C ARG A 56 2.23 20.39 18.45
N LEU A 57 1.13 20.07 17.77
CA LEU A 57 -0.08 20.89 17.73
C LEU A 57 -1.34 20.13 18.16
N GLY A 58 -1.29 18.80 18.25
CA GLY A 58 -2.45 17.98 18.61
C GLY A 58 -2.99 18.26 20.02
N GLY A 59 -2.14 18.74 20.94
CA GLY A 59 -2.58 19.18 22.27
C GLY A 59 -3.39 20.47 22.28
N LEU A 60 -3.32 21.28 21.21
CA LEU A 60 -4.07 22.54 21.08
C LEU A 60 -5.47 22.33 20.50
N LEU A 61 -5.78 21.13 20.00
CA LEU A 61 -7.07 20.78 19.43
C LEU A 61 -7.93 20.05 20.46
N ALA A 62 -9.24 20.29 20.42
CA ALA A 62 -10.19 19.45 21.13
C ALA A 62 -10.01 17.97 20.72
N PRO A 63 -10.10 17.00 21.63
CA PRO A 63 -9.84 15.59 21.34
C PRO A 63 -10.63 15.05 20.14
N GLU A 64 -11.90 15.42 20.03
CA GLU A 64 -12.82 15.00 18.97
C GLU A 64 -12.41 15.58 17.61
N LEU A 65 -11.99 16.85 17.61
CA LEU A 65 -11.49 17.52 16.41
C LEU A 65 -10.16 16.93 15.96
N ARG A 66 -9.26 16.64 16.90
CA ARG A 66 -7.99 15.95 16.61
C ARG A 66 -8.23 14.60 15.98
N SER A 67 -9.06 13.76 16.59
CA SER A 67 -9.37 12.42 16.07
C SER A 67 -10.02 12.49 14.68
N THR A 68 -10.93 13.45 14.48
CA THR A 68 -11.58 13.66 13.16
C THR A 68 -10.56 14.08 12.10
N LEU A 69 -9.67 15.03 12.42
CA LEU A 69 -8.62 15.49 11.51
C LEU A 69 -7.67 14.35 11.13
N VAL A 70 -7.18 13.60 12.12
CA VAL A 70 -6.29 12.45 11.90
C VAL A 70 -6.98 11.41 11.02
N SER A 71 -8.23 11.06 11.33
CA SER A 71 -9.01 10.09 10.56
C SER A 71 -9.24 10.55 9.12
N SER A 72 -9.51 11.83 8.88
CA SER A 72 -9.65 12.37 7.52
C SER A 72 -8.35 12.27 6.71
N VAL A 73 -7.19 12.52 7.33
CA VAL A 73 -5.90 12.34 6.64
C VAL A 73 -5.65 10.86 6.34
N VAL A 74 -5.91 9.97 7.30
CA VAL A 74 -5.72 8.52 7.14
C VAL A 74 -6.64 7.95 6.06
N GLU A 75 -7.90 8.35 6.01
CA GLU A 75 -8.86 7.94 4.97
C GLU A 75 -8.34 8.27 3.57
N GLU A 76 -7.88 9.50 3.35
CA GLU A 76 -7.32 9.94 2.06
C GLU A 76 -6.03 9.19 1.69
N ILE A 77 -5.16 8.92 2.65
CA ILE A 77 -3.92 8.16 2.42
C ILE A 77 -4.23 6.70 2.10
N ALA A 78 -5.17 6.08 2.82
CA ALA A 78 -5.62 4.72 2.55
C ALA A 78 -6.28 4.61 1.16
N ALA A 79 -7.13 5.58 0.79
CA ALA A 79 -7.76 5.64 -0.53
C ALA A 79 -6.72 5.71 -1.66
N ARG A 80 -5.66 6.51 -1.47
CA ARG A 80 -4.56 6.61 -2.44
C ARG A 80 -3.74 5.33 -2.53
N PHE A 81 -3.45 4.68 -1.39
CA PHE A 81 -2.80 3.39 -1.36
C PHE A 81 -3.63 2.36 -2.13
N LEU A 82 -4.91 2.22 -1.79
CA LEU A 82 -5.83 1.29 -2.44
C LEU A 82 -5.87 1.49 -3.96
N ASN A 83 -5.97 2.74 -4.42
CA ASN A 83 -5.93 3.07 -5.84
C ASN A 83 -4.61 2.67 -6.51
N ILE A 84 -3.47 2.81 -5.82
CA ILE A 84 -2.18 2.32 -6.34
C ILE A 84 -2.22 0.79 -6.50
N LEU A 85 -2.73 0.06 -5.51
CA LEU A 85 -2.84 -1.41 -5.59
C LEU A 85 -3.75 -1.87 -6.73
N ILE A 86 -4.93 -1.28 -6.86
CA ILE A 86 -5.87 -1.59 -7.94
C ILE A 86 -5.20 -1.37 -9.30
N ASN A 87 -4.47 -0.27 -9.47
CA ASN A 87 -3.79 0.04 -10.72
C ASN A 87 -2.61 -0.88 -11.02
N VAL A 88 -1.85 -1.29 -9.99
CA VAL A 88 -0.78 -2.29 -10.12
C VAL A 88 -1.38 -3.63 -10.53
N GLN A 89 -2.44 -4.10 -9.87
CA GLN A 89 -3.11 -5.36 -10.19
C GLN A 89 -3.65 -5.37 -11.63
N ARG A 90 -4.34 -4.31 -12.05
CA ARG A 90 -4.83 -4.17 -13.43
C ARG A 90 -3.71 -4.21 -14.47
N SER A 91 -2.56 -3.62 -14.13
CA SER A 91 -1.38 -3.61 -15.01
C SER A 91 -0.76 -4.99 -15.10
N GLU A 92 -0.63 -5.71 -13.99
CA GLU A 92 -0.13 -7.09 -13.95
C GLU A 92 -1.06 -8.05 -14.72
N ASP A 93 -2.37 -7.93 -14.57
CA ASP A 93 -3.36 -8.75 -15.30
C ASP A 93 -3.31 -8.49 -16.81
N SER A 94 -3.14 -7.23 -17.22
CA SER A 94 -2.98 -6.86 -18.63
C SER A 94 -1.71 -7.46 -19.23
N LEU A 95 -0.60 -7.44 -18.48
CA LEU A 95 0.66 -8.08 -18.88
C LEU A 95 0.55 -9.61 -18.95
N ARG A 96 -0.16 -10.24 -18.00
CA ARG A 96 -0.43 -11.69 -18.01
C ARG A 96 -1.22 -12.10 -19.25
N LYS A 97 -2.28 -11.35 -19.61
CA LYS A 97 -3.07 -11.58 -20.84
C LYS A 97 -2.22 -11.43 -22.11
N LEU A 98 -1.37 -10.41 -22.18
CA LEU A 98 -0.48 -10.20 -23.33
C LEU A 98 0.54 -11.34 -23.48
N LYS A 99 1.17 -11.80 -22.39
CA LYS A 99 2.09 -12.94 -22.40
C LYS A 99 1.40 -14.23 -22.86
N LYS A 100 0.15 -14.44 -22.45
CA LYS A 100 -0.67 -15.59 -22.88
C LYS A 100 -1.05 -15.50 -24.35
N GLY A 101 -1.37 -14.31 -24.86
CA GLY A 101 -1.67 -14.07 -26.28
C GLY A 101 -0.46 -14.17 -27.21
N ARG A 102 0.75 -13.89 -26.71
CA ARG A 102 2.01 -13.96 -27.49
C ARG A 102 2.52 -15.38 -27.72
N GLN A 103 1.92 -16.39 -27.08
CA GLN A 103 2.19 -17.81 -27.34
C GLN A 103 1.72 -18.27 -28.73
N GLY A 104 1.04 -17.42 -29.51
CA GLY A 104 0.60 -17.71 -30.89
C GLY A 104 1.51 -17.23 -32.03
N PHE A 105 2.63 -16.54 -31.75
CA PHE A 105 3.53 -16.00 -32.80
C PHE A 105 5.03 -16.10 -32.45
N SER A 106 5.50 -17.22 -31.88
CA SER A 106 6.95 -17.50 -31.75
C SER A 106 7.41 -18.52 -32.78
N ILE A 107 7.97 -18.03 -33.89
CA ILE A 107 8.68 -18.78 -34.93
C ILE A 107 10.18 -18.93 -34.56
N PHE A 108 10.55 -18.94 -33.27
CA PHE A 108 11.94 -19.16 -32.85
C PHE A 108 12.03 -20.04 -31.59
N GLY A 109 12.15 -21.34 -31.83
CA GLY A 109 13.18 -22.25 -31.28
C GLY A 109 13.44 -22.33 -29.77
N ASN A 110 13.23 -23.55 -29.25
CA ASN A 110 13.93 -24.21 -28.12
C ASN A 110 14.00 -23.49 -26.75
N ASN A 111 13.15 -23.93 -25.81
CA ASN A 111 13.59 -24.83 -24.72
C ASN A 111 12.35 -25.29 -23.91
N VAL A 112 12.00 -26.58 -24.01
CA VAL A 112 10.99 -27.21 -23.14
C VAL A 112 11.63 -27.38 -21.76
N ARG A 113 11.46 -26.38 -20.89
CA ARG A 113 11.71 -26.51 -19.44
C ARG A 113 10.39 -26.87 -18.77
N ALA A 114 10.43 -27.92 -17.94
CA ALA A 114 9.28 -28.55 -17.31
C ALA A 114 8.25 -27.56 -16.72
N PRO A 115 6.95 -27.75 -16.96
CA PRO A 115 5.91 -26.80 -16.52
C PRO A 115 5.79 -26.67 -15.00
N ASN A 116 6.13 -27.70 -14.21
CA ASN A 116 5.93 -27.69 -12.76
C ASN A 116 6.81 -26.70 -11.99
N ALA A 117 8.12 -26.63 -12.29
CA ALA A 117 9.05 -25.79 -11.53
C ALA A 117 8.80 -24.28 -11.71
N LYS A 118 8.14 -23.89 -12.81
CA LYS A 118 7.80 -22.49 -13.08
C LYS A 118 6.50 -22.07 -12.38
N VAL A 119 5.54 -22.99 -12.25
CA VAL A 119 4.29 -22.75 -11.52
C VAL A 119 4.56 -22.61 -10.03
N GLU A 120 5.40 -23.47 -9.44
CA GLU A 120 5.75 -23.40 -8.02
C GLU A 120 6.49 -22.10 -7.66
N ALA A 121 7.36 -21.60 -8.55
CA ALA A 121 8.06 -20.34 -8.35
C ALA A 121 7.11 -19.12 -8.44
N ASP A 122 6.19 -19.12 -9.41
CA ASP A 122 5.18 -18.06 -9.55
C ASP A 122 4.23 -18.03 -8.34
N ASP A 123 3.87 -19.18 -7.76
CA ASP A 123 3.04 -19.26 -6.55
C ASP A 123 3.77 -18.73 -5.31
N ALA A 124 5.06 -19.05 -5.16
CA ALA A 124 5.89 -18.52 -4.09
C ALA A 124 6.11 -16.99 -4.22
N ASP A 125 6.27 -16.49 -5.45
CA ASP A 125 6.34 -15.07 -5.77
C ASP A 125 5.05 -14.34 -5.34
N GLU A 126 3.89 -14.88 -5.73
CA GLU A 126 2.60 -14.29 -5.40
C GLU A 126 2.35 -14.30 -3.88
N MET A 127 2.71 -15.38 -3.19
CA MET A 127 2.63 -15.47 -1.74
C MET A 127 3.48 -14.39 -1.06
N ARG A 128 4.71 -14.16 -1.52
CA ARG A 128 5.60 -13.14 -0.93
C ARG A 128 5.09 -11.73 -1.14
N VAL A 129 4.54 -11.43 -2.31
CA VAL A 129 3.89 -10.15 -2.58
C VAL A 129 2.71 -9.94 -1.63
N LYS A 130 1.82 -10.93 -1.48
CA LYS A 130 0.67 -10.85 -0.57
C LYS A 130 1.08 -10.63 0.88
N VAL A 131 2.07 -11.39 1.36
CA VAL A 131 2.58 -11.23 2.73
C VAL A 131 3.17 -9.84 2.95
N GLN A 132 3.99 -9.33 2.00
CA GLN A 132 4.56 -7.99 2.12
C GLN A 132 3.46 -6.91 2.15
N MET A 133 2.47 -7.00 1.25
CA MET A 133 1.34 -6.06 1.20
C MET A 133 0.57 -6.05 2.52
N ARG A 134 0.32 -7.23 3.09
CA ARG A 134 -0.38 -7.35 4.37
C ARG A 134 0.40 -6.74 5.52
N LEU A 135 1.72 -7.00 5.60
CA LEU A 135 2.59 -6.39 6.62
C LEU A 135 2.59 -4.86 6.50
N ASP A 136 2.67 -4.35 5.27
CA ASP A 136 2.67 -2.92 4.97
C ASP A 136 1.35 -2.25 5.41
N VAL A 137 0.21 -2.87 5.09
CA VAL A 137 -1.12 -2.35 5.46
C VAL A 137 -1.38 -2.47 6.96
N ASP A 138 -1.03 -3.60 7.58
CA ASP A 138 -1.21 -3.80 9.02
C ASP A 138 -0.33 -2.81 9.81
N ARG A 139 0.90 -2.53 9.34
CA ARG A 139 1.76 -1.50 9.95
C ARG A 139 1.18 -0.10 9.80
N LEU A 140 0.78 0.28 8.59
CA LEU A 140 0.17 1.60 8.35
C LEU A 140 -1.07 1.82 9.22
N ARG A 141 -1.90 0.77 9.37
CA ARG A 141 -3.07 0.79 10.25
C ARG A 141 -2.69 0.97 11.71
N ALA A 142 -1.68 0.23 12.20
CA ALA A 142 -1.20 0.36 13.57
C ALA A 142 -0.70 1.78 13.86
N ASP A 143 0.12 2.36 12.96
CA ASP A 143 0.62 3.72 13.09
C ASP A 143 -0.55 4.74 13.09
N ALA A 144 -1.58 4.53 12.29
CA ALA A 144 -2.77 5.39 12.26
C ALA A 144 -3.58 5.33 13.59
N ILE A 145 -3.74 4.13 14.17
CA ILE A 145 -4.40 3.95 15.48
C ILE A 145 -3.61 4.67 16.57
N GLU A 146 -2.28 4.53 16.59
CA GLU A 146 -1.41 5.20 17.55
C GLU A 146 -1.56 6.73 17.50
N LEU A 147 -1.81 7.29 16.32
CA LEU A 147 -2.05 8.72 16.13
C LEU A 147 -3.47 9.18 16.52
N GLY A 148 -4.35 8.26 16.92
CA GLY A 148 -5.71 8.55 17.35
C GLY A 148 -6.76 8.56 16.23
N ALA A 149 -6.48 7.88 15.11
CA ALA A 149 -7.47 7.67 14.06
C ALA A 149 -8.57 6.70 14.55
N ARG A 150 -9.81 6.98 14.16
CA ARG A 150 -10.94 6.05 14.27
C ARG A 150 -11.00 5.23 12.98
N ILE A 151 -10.29 4.11 12.97
CA ILE A 151 -10.13 3.30 11.74
C ILE A 151 -11.45 2.69 11.28
N GLU A 152 -12.37 2.44 12.20
CA GLU A 152 -13.71 1.92 11.94
C GLU A 152 -14.53 2.89 11.07
N ASP A 153 -14.24 4.19 11.17
CA ASP A 153 -14.88 5.24 10.38
C ASP A 153 -14.14 5.49 9.03
N CYS A 154 -12.99 4.85 8.83
CA CYS A 154 -12.15 5.01 7.63
C CYS A 154 -12.45 3.88 6.62
N ASN A 155 -13.48 4.08 5.79
CA ASN A 155 -13.91 3.11 4.78
C ASN A 155 -12.76 2.61 3.89
N SER A 156 -11.90 3.52 3.41
CA SER A 156 -10.79 3.17 2.54
C SER A 156 -9.73 2.33 3.24
N MET A 157 -9.50 2.54 4.54
CA MET A 157 -8.58 1.70 5.32
C MET A 157 -9.16 0.29 5.52
N VAL A 158 -10.47 0.20 5.79
CA VAL A 158 -11.16 -1.09 5.91
C VAL A 158 -11.11 -1.85 4.59
N GLU A 159 -11.36 -1.19 3.46
CA GLU A 159 -11.29 -1.79 2.14
C GLU A 159 -9.86 -2.18 1.74
N LEU A 160 -8.88 -1.31 2.02
CA LEU A 160 -7.46 -1.60 1.80
C LEU A 160 -7.04 -2.89 2.51
N ARG A 161 -7.42 -3.06 3.77
CA ARG A 161 -7.13 -4.26 4.54
C ARG A 161 -7.83 -5.52 4.02
N ARG A 162 -9.02 -5.39 3.45
CA ARG A 162 -9.72 -6.52 2.81
C ARG A 162 -9.10 -6.92 1.47
N THR A 163 -8.40 -6.01 0.82
CA THR A 163 -7.82 -6.19 -0.51
C THR A 163 -6.50 -6.99 -0.47
N VAL A 164 -5.82 -6.98 0.68
CA VAL A 164 -4.49 -7.61 0.86
C VAL A 164 -4.53 -8.91 1.64
#